data_AF-A0A932SFA9-F1
#
_entry.id   AF-A0A932SFA9-F1
#
_cell.length_a   1.000
_cell.length_b   1.000
_cell.length_c   1.000
_cell.angle_alpha   90.00
_cell.angle_beta   90.00
_cell.angle_gamma   90.00
#
_symmetry.space_group_name_H-M   'P 1'
#
loop_
_entity.id
_entity.type
_entity.pdbx_description
1 polymer ?
#
loop_
_entity_poly.entity_id
_entity_poly.type
_entity_poly.pdbx_seq_one_letter_code
_entity_poly.pdbx_strand_id
1 'polypeptide(L)'
;TIQGATGEWPDALIPKKDEYVGELRNAFPFSVGAGRNQPIWIEIYIPVTAAAGVYSGSATVTASGQNPVVVPIQLTVWNFTLPSTATLKSAYSIDYHLITLGHQIGKYDPEKKGHLDLVTLYTKANLLHRLTNDYLPGPQTLPGKWAQFDSTFGPFLDGTASLPGGKLSGAKETSYRMSVWSHETDVPFLKEVALHTKSKGWFDRVFEYTSDEPKTAGDWKTIRVRATALHQADPKLRALVTTSYQSASKNGVASLIDLFVPTLRFMDNKPAPSPRSEVPGGNDTIGNQRSRYGPEVWWYQACGSHGCGIIGGGPEDRAGYHTGWPAVMIDLPAMFNRIMQWMTFKYHIQGELYYDMVYAFGSGDPWTTQYYYGGNGDGTLYYPGRPDQIGGKSQIPIESIRLKLLREGMEDYEYLALLKGLGEEAFAQQQAARLVTNTYTWSKDPALLYEAREKVALQILSHLNPAAAPPNPTPAR
;
A
#
# COMPACT_ATOMS: atom_id res chain seq x y z
N THR A 1 13.32 -16.53 -7.89
CA THR A 1 13.91 -16.34 -6.55
C THR A 1 13.13 -17.21 -5.59
N ILE A 2 13.80 -17.81 -4.60
CA ILE A 2 13.11 -18.43 -3.45
C ILE A 2 12.53 -17.29 -2.61
N GLN A 3 11.30 -17.41 -2.15
CA GLN A 3 10.59 -16.39 -1.38
C GLN A 3 10.36 -16.93 0.04
N GLY A 4 11.18 -16.51 0.99
CA GLY A 4 11.31 -17.08 2.34
C GLY A 4 12.76 -17.38 2.76
N ALA A 5 13.74 -16.63 2.25
CA ALA A 5 15.14 -16.79 2.61
C ALA A 5 15.41 -16.36 4.06
N THR A 6 16.32 -17.06 4.73
CA THR A 6 16.77 -16.73 6.09
C THR A 6 17.95 -15.76 6.06
N GLY A 7 18.12 -15.00 7.15
CA GLY A 7 19.24 -14.07 7.32
C GLY A 7 18.80 -12.67 7.72
N GLU A 8 19.77 -11.78 7.85
CA GLU A 8 19.53 -10.37 8.18
C GLU A 8 19.25 -9.57 6.91
N TRP A 9 18.19 -8.75 6.96
CA TRP A 9 17.76 -7.90 5.87
C TRP A 9 17.66 -6.44 6.35
N PRO A 10 18.26 -5.48 5.65
CA PRO A 10 18.31 -4.09 6.08
C PRO A 10 17.03 -3.33 5.69
N ASP A 11 15.86 -3.80 6.14
CA ASP A 11 14.56 -3.27 5.70
C ASP A 11 14.09 -2.04 6.50
N ALA A 12 14.34 -1.99 7.81
CA ALA A 12 13.92 -0.87 8.66
C ALA A 12 14.74 0.41 8.41
N LEU A 13 14.08 1.55 8.24
CA LEU A 13 14.71 2.85 7.94
C LEU A 13 14.69 3.77 9.15
N ILE A 14 15.67 3.63 10.05
CA ILE A 14 15.83 4.57 11.18
C ILE A 14 16.33 5.92 10.65
N PRO A 15 15.57 7.03 10.79
CA PRO A 15 16.00 8.33 10.29
C PRO A 15 17.06 8.94 11.21
N LYS A 16 17.93 9.83 10.72
CA LYS A 16 18.85 10.60 11.61
C LYS A 16 18.09 11.51 12.58
N LYS A 17 17.07 12.18 12.05
CA LYS A 17 16.12 13.02 12.77
C LYS A 17 14.75 12.65 12.24
N ASP A 18 13.84 12.24 13.10
CA ASP A 18 12.50 11.89 12.63
C ASP A 18 11.68 13.14 12.28
N GLU A 19 10.74 13.00 11.35
CA GLU A 19 9.90 14.11 10.90
C GLU A 19 8.62 14.28 11.72
N TYR A 20 8.26 13.31 12.56
CA TYR A 20 7.01 13.28 13.32
C TYR A 20 7.06 14.19 14.55
N VAL A 21 8.12 14.04 15.36
CA VAL A 21 8.35 14.80 16.60
C VAL A 21 9.66 15.58 16.57
N GLY A 22 10.52 15.37 15.56
CA GLY A 22 11.74 16.15 15.37
C GLY A 22 12.88 15.74 16.30
N GLU A 23 12.87 14.53 16.85
CA GLU A 23 13.92 14.02 17.73
C GLU A 23 15.10 13.48 16.91
N LEU A 24 16.31 13.65 17.45
CA LEU A 24 17.47 12.91 16.95
C LEU A 24 17.33 11.44 17.35
N ARG A 25 17.64 10.55 16.41
CA ARG A 25 17.61 9.10 16.60
C ARG A 25 19.00 8.52 16.46
N ASN A 26 19.15 7.26 16.84
CA ASN A 26 20.44 6.56 16.86
C ASN A 26 20.88 6.00 15.48
N ALA A 27 20.35 6.53 14.38
CA ALA A 27 20.73 6.08 13.03
C ALA A 27 22.21 6.32 12.69
N PHE A 28 22.85 7.34 13.28
CA PHE A 28 24.26 7.66 13.07
C PHE A 28 24.90 8.19 14.36
N PRO A 29 26.21 7.95 14.59
CA PRO A 29 27.06 7.03 13.83
C PRO A 29 26.73 5.55 14.13
N PHE A 30 27.20 4.64 13.28
CA PHE A 30 27.14 3.20 13.51
C PHE A 30 28.48 2.53 13.18
N SER A 31 28.67 1.31 13.69
CA SER A 31 29.84 0.48 13.41
C SER A 31 29.52 -0.56 12.33
N VAL A 32 30.40 -0.71 11.34
CA VAL A 32 30.30 -1.77 10.32
C VAL A 32 31.33 -2.85 10.64
N GLY A 33 30.86 -4.07 10.92
CA GLY A 33 31.74 -5.21 11.20
C GLY A 33 32.54 -5.66 9.97
N ALA A 34 33.66 -6.36 10.19
CA ALA A 34 34.43 -6.95 9.10
C ALA A 34 33.57 -7.94 8.28
N GLY A 35 33.65 -7.86 6.95
CA GLY A 35 32.87 -8.71 6.04
C GLY A 35 31.37 -8.36 5.96
N ARG A 36 30.95 -7.21 6.49
CA ARG A 36 29.55 -6.76 6.52
C ARG A 36 29.35 -5.54 5.61
N ASN A 37 28.15 -5.46 5.03
CA ASN A 37 27.67 -4.26 4.33
C ASN A 37 26.57 -3.61 5.16
N GLN A 38 26.56 -2.27 5.19
CA GLN A 38 25.47 -1.49 5.79
C GLN A 38 24.97 -0.48 4.75
N PRO A 39 23.80 -0.72 4.13
CA PRO A 39 23.23 0.26 3.21
C PRO A 39 22.71 1.47 3.98
N ILE A 40 22.71 2.62 3.29
CA ILE A 40 22.14 3.89 3.76
C ILE A 40 21.10 4.32 2.72
N TRP A 41 19.89 4.61 3.17
CA TRP A 41 18.82 5.14 2.32
C TRP A 41 18.84 6.67 2.35
N ILE A 42 18.80 7.31 1.18
CA ILE A 42 18.71 8.77 1.04
C ILE A 42 17.38 9.10 0.38
N GLU A 43 16.58 9.91 1.06
CA GLU A 43 15.29 10.37 0.57
C GLU A 43 15.32 11.89 0.39
N ILE A 44 14.90 12.38 -0.78
CA ILE A 44 14.80 13.80 -1.09
C ILE A 44 13.34 14.12 -1.41
N TYR A 45 12.70 14.89 -0.53
CA TYR A 45 11.35 15.40 -0.77
C TYR A 45 11.41 16.68 -1.62
N ILE A 46 10.59 16.74 -2.68
CA ILE A 46 10.48 17.89 -3.57
C ILE A 46 9.20 18.66 -3.24
N PRO A 47 9.29 19.88 -2.68
CA PRO A 47 8.12 20.70 -2.45
C PRO A 47 7.40 21.05 -3.76
N VAL A 48 6.07 21.16 -3.72
CA VAL A 48 5.25 21.58 -4.87
C VAL A 48 5.61 22.97 -5.42
N THR A 49 6.30 23.78 -4.63
CA THR A 49 6.80 25.12 -5.00
C THR A 49 8.21 25.10 -5.59
N ALA A 50 8.86 23.94 -5.71
CA ALA A 50 10.20 23.84 -6.28
C ALA A 50 10.17 24.24 -7.76
N ALA A 51 11.18 25.01 -8.19
CA ALA A 51 11.33 25.35 -9.59
C ALA A 51 11.76 24.11 -10.39
N ALA A 52 11.27 23.98 -11.61
CA ALA A 52 11.74 22.94 -12.52
C ALA A 52 13.20 23.20 -12.93
N GLY A 53 13.97 22.14 -13.12
CA GLY A 53 15.38 22.22 -13.53
C GLY A 53 16.24 21.10 -12.99
N VAL A 54 17.54 21.19 -13.28
CA VAL A 54 18.54 20.23 -12.78
C VAL A 54 19.21 20.82 -11.54
N TYR A 55 19.10 20.10 -10.43
CA TYR A 55 19.76 20.40 -9.17
C TYR A 55 20.97 19.49 -8.99
N SER A 56 22.05 20.03 -8.42
CA SER A 56 23.26 19.29 -8.10
C SER A 56 23.57 19.41 -6.62
N GLY A 57 24.00 18.31 -6.01
CA GLY A 57 24.42 18.23 -4.62
C GLY A 57 25.33 17.02 -4.39
N SER A 58 25.59 16.68 -3.14
CA SER A 58 26.37 15.49 -2.80
C SER A 58 26.04 14.95 -1.42
N ALA A 59 26.18 13.65 -1.24
CA ALA A 59 26.23 13.00 0.06
C ALA A 59 27.68 12.65 0.42
N THR A 60 28.14 13.07 1.60
CA THR A 60 29.49 12.76 2.09
C THR A 60 29.43 11.69 3.17
N VAL A 61 30.16 10.59 2.96
CA VAL A 61 30.31 9.49 3.91
C VAL A 61 31.68 9.60 4.58
N THR A 62 31.69 9.65 5.91
CA THR A 62 32.89 9.72 6.73
C THR A 62 32.98 8.50 7.63
N ALA A 63 34.17 7.91 7.77
CA ALA A 63 34.44 6.82 8.71
C ALA A 63 35.76 7.09 9.45
N SER A 64 35.85 6.64 10.71
CA SER A 64 37.04 6.85 11.53
C SER A 64 38.28 6.22 10.88
N GLY A 65 39.35 7.01 10.75
CA GLY A 65 40.61 6.56 10.14
C GLY A 65 40.56 6.36 8.63
N GLN A 66 39.48 6.76 7.95
CA GLN A 66 39.33 6.68 6.49
C GLN A 66 39.14 8.07 5.89
N ASN A 67 39.55 8.23 4.62
CA ASN A 67 39.25 9.46 3.89
C ASN A 67 37.74 9.55 3.57
N PRO A 68 37.12 10.74 3.67
CA PRO A 68 35.73 10.92 3.27
C PRO A 68 35.50 10.52 1.81
N VAL A 69 34.38 9.87 1.54
CA VAL A 69 33.89 9.58 0.19
C VAL A 69 32.75 10.53 -0.13
N VAL A 70 32.81 11.18 -1.30
CA VAL A 70 31.77 12.10 -1.77
C VAL A 70 31.01 11.45 -2.92
N VAL A 71 29.70 11.27 -2.74
CA VAL A 71 28.78 10.74 -3.75
C VAL A 71 28.02 11.91 -4.38
N PRO A 72 28.27 12.27 -5.65
CA PRO A 72 27.52 13.34 -6.32
C PRO A 72 26.08 12.91 -6.56
N ILE A 73 25.15 13.86 -6.42
CA ILE A 73 23.72 13.66 -6.65
C ILE A 73 23.27 14.71 -7.67
N GLN A 74 22.65 14.24 -8.75
CA GLN A 74 21.94 15.08 -9.71
C GLN A 74 20.45 14.72 -9.66
N LEU A 75 19.60 15.75 -9.66
CA LEU A 75 18.16 15.61 -9.54
C LEU A 75 17.45 16.50 -10.56
N THR A 76 16.66 15.89 -11.43
CA THR A 76 15.79 16.61 -12.36
C THR A 76 14.41 16.81 -11.73
N VAL A 77 14.03 18.07 -11.56
CA VAL A 77 12.67 18.48 -11.17
C VAL A 77 11.89 18.83 -12.43
N TRP A 78 10.89 18.02 -12.77
CA TRP A 78 10.03 18.26 -13.92
C TRP A 78 8.98 19.35 -13.64
N ASN A 79 8.58 20.10 -14.68
CA ASN A 79 7.60 21.19 -14.56
C ASN A 79 6.13 20.72 -14.55
N PHE A 80 5.82 19.77 -13.66
CA PHE A 80 4.45 19.36 -13.34
C PHE A 80 4.38 18.85 -11.90
N THR A 81 3.18 18.89 -11.32
CA THR A 81 2.95 18.46 -9.94
C THR A 81 2.09 17.21 -9.90
N LEU A 82 2.42 16.28 -8.99
CA LEU A 82 1.51 15.19 -8.64
C LEU A 82 0.46 15.69 -7.62
N PRO A 83 -0.76 15.12 -7.61
CA PRO A 83 -1.76 15.46 -6.61
C PRO A 83 -1.27 15.06 -5.20
N SER A 84 -1.72 15.74 -4.15
CA SER A 84 -1.40 15.33 -2.76
C SER A 84 -2.16 14.05 -2.36
N THR A 85 -3.41 13.93 -2.80
CA THR A 85 -4.24 12.72 -2.64
C THR A 85 -3.98 11.78 -3.81
N ALA A 86 -3.80 10.48 -3.54
CA ALA A 86 -3.71 9.47 -4.60
C ALA A 86 -5.01 9.43 -5.42
N THR A 87 -4.89 9.31 -6.74
CA THR A 87 -6.03 9.05 -7.63
C THR A 87 -6.43 7.58 -7.64
N LEU A 88 -5.46 6.69 -7.41
CA LEU A 88 -5.73 5.28 -7.11
C LEU A 88 -6.29 5.12 -5.70
N LYS A 89 -7.49 4.54 -5.57
CA LYS A 89 -8.07 4.25 -4.25
C LYS A 89 -7.25 3.17 -3.56
N SER A 90 -7.14 3.23 -2.25
CA SER A 90 -6.45 2.19 -1.49
C SER A 90 -7.12 1.88 -0.16
N ALA A 91 -6.83 0.69 0.36
CA ALA A 91 -7.18 0.24 1.70
C ALA A 91 -6.02 -0.60 2.24
N TYR A 92 -5.06 0.07 2.88
CA TYR A 92 -3.92 -0.57 3.53
C TYR A 92 -4.16 -0.54 5.03
N SER A 93 -4.73 -1.64 5.53
CA SER A 93 -5.18 -1.71 6.91
C SER A 93 -3.99 -1.63 7.87
N ILE A 94 -4.17 -0.88 8.94
CA ILE A 94 -3.29 -0.92 10.11
C ILE A 94 -4.16 -1.33 11.28
N ASP A 95 -4.01 -2.56 11.78
CA ASP A 95 -4.74 -2.96 12.97
C ASP A 95 -4.24 -2.17 14.19
N TYR A 96 -5.04 -1.17 14.58
CA TYR A 96 -4.73 -0.28 15.69
C TYR A 96 -4.60 -1.01 17.03
N HIS A 97 -5.17 -2.22 17.17
CA HIS A 97 -4.97 -3.05 18.37
C HIS A 97 -3.54 -3.59 18.46
N LEU A 98 -2.87 -3.81 17.32
CA LEU A 98 -1.53 -4.38 17.25
C LEU A 98 -0.44 -3.33 17.44
N ILE A 99 -0.71 -2.07 17.07
CA ILE A 99 0.24 -0.96 17.23
C ILE A 99 0.80 -0.91 18.66
N THR A 100 -0.07 -0.88 19.68
CA THR A 100 0.38 -0.73 21.07
C THR A 100 1.13 -1.96 21.59
N LEU A 101 0.84 -3.15 21.03
CA LEU A 101 1.55 -4.39 21.34
C LEU A 101 2.98 -4.36 20.81
N GLY A 102 3.19 -4.02 19.53
CA GLY A 102 4.53 -3.92 18.96
C GLY A 102 5.39 -2.81 19.58
N HIS A 103 4.74 -1.72 20.00
CA HIS A 103 5.37 -0.64 20.76
C HIS A 103 5.59 -0.98 22.24
N GLN A 104 5.11 -2.13 22.72
CA GLN A 104 5.27 -2.63 24.08
C GLN A 104 4.70 -1.70 25.17
N ILE A 105 3.59 -1.03 24.87
CA ILE A 105 2.91 -0.09 25.79
C ILE A 105 1.57 -0.63 26.32
N GLY A 106 1.33 -1.94 26.16
CA GLY A 106 0.14 -2.64 26.63
C GLY A 106 -0.95 -2.79 25.57
N LYS A 107 -2.12 -3.28 25.98
CA LYS A 107 -3.28 -3.42 25.09
C LYS A 107 -3.82 -2.05 24.70
N TYR A 108 -4.32 -1.95 23.47
CA TYR A 108 -4.98 -0.74 23.00
C TYR A 108 -6.14 -0.36 23.93
N ASP A 109 -6.27 0.95 24.15
CA ASP A 109 -7.21 1.54 25.09
C ASP A 109 -7.63 2.89 24.50
N PRO A 110 -8.88 3.03 24.02
CA PRO A 110 -9.35 4.23 23.35
C PRO A 110 -9.46 5.44 24.30
N GLU A 111 -9.44 5.24 25.62
CA GLU A 111 -9.42 6.33 26.61
C GLU A 111 -8.01 6.92 26.79
N LYS A 112 -6.97 6.17 26.41
CA LYS A 112 -5.58 6.65 26.50
C LYS A 112 -5.22 7.46 25.28
N LYS A 113 -5.15 8.78 25.44
CA LYS A 113 -4.73 9.73 24.39
C LYS A 113 -3.44 9.28 23.68
N GLY A 114 -2.43 8.79 24.40
CA GLY A 114 -1.17 8.33 23.79
C GLY A 114 -1.34 7.15 22.82
N HIS A 115 -2.34 6.28 23.02
CA HIS A 115 -2.64 5.20 22.08
C HIS A 115 -3.28 5.75 20.81
N LEU A 116 -4.28 6.62 20.95
CA LEU A 116 -4.90 7.31 19.81
C LEU A 116 -3.90 8.16 19.02
N ASP A 117 -3.04 8.91 19.71
CA ASP A 117 -1.98 9.71 19.08
C ASP A 117 -1.09 8.82 18.20
N LEU A 118 -0.74 7.63 18.66
CA LEU A 118 0.05 6.68 17.89
C LEU A 118 -0.71 6.17 16.65
N VAL A 119 -2.01 5.85 16.76
CA VAL A 119 -2.85 5.52 15.58
C VAL A 119 -2.85 6.67 14.56
N THR A 120 -2.96 7.92 15.01
CA THR A 120 -2.91 9.08 14.11
C THR A 120 -1.53 9.26 13.46
N LEU A 121 -0.43 8.90 14.14
CA LEU A 121 0.91 8.92 13.54
C LEU A 121 1.05 7.89 12.42
N TYR A 122 0.54 6.68 12.60
CA TYR A 122 0.51 5.66 11.54
C TYR A 122 -0.40 6.07 10.37
N THR A 123 -1.51 6.75 10.64
CA THR A 123 -2.39 7.32 9.60
C THR A 123 -1.67 8.41 8.80
N LYS A 124 -0.94 9.32 9.47
CA LYS A 124 -0.06 10.30 8.81
C LYS A 124 1.03 9.61 7.98
N ALA A 125 1.64 8.56 8.50
CA ALA A 125 2.65 7.78 7.79
C ALA A 125 2.08 7.19 6.49
N ASN A 126 0.88 6.60 6.51
CA ASN A 126 0.23 6.11 5.29
C ASN A 126 -0.03 7.24 4.29
N LEU A 127 -0.55 8.40 4.71
CA LEU A 127 -0.77 9.53 3.81
C LEU A 127 0.53 10.09 3.20
N LEU A 128 1.63 10.13 3.96
CA LEU A 128 2.98 10.46 3.44
C LEU A 128 3.46 9.47 2.36
N HIS A 129 2.92 8.25 2.35
CA HIS A 129 3.18 7.23 1.35
C HIS A 129 2.06 7.11 0.30
N ARG A 130 1.12 8.07 0.27
CA ARG A 130 -0.03 8.11 -0.64
C ARG A 130 -0.97 6.91 -0.47
N LEU A 131 -0.96 6.28 0.70
CA LEU A 131 -1.79 5.15 1.06
C LEU A 131 -2.89 5.59 2.01
N THR A 132 -3.97 4.82 2.04
CA THR A 132 -5.12 5.01 2.94
C THR A 132 -5.04 4.01 4.09
N ASN A 133 -5.14 4.48 5.33
CA ASN A 133 -5.40 3.63 6.50
C ASN A 133 -6.92 3.44 6.64
N ASP A 134 -7.46 2.39 6.03
CA ASP A 134 -8.91 2.18 5.99
C ASP A 134 -9.49 1.74 7.34
N TYR A 135 -8.69 1.10 8.19
CA TYR A 135 -9.14 0.50 9.45
C TYR A 135 -8.87 1.38 10.66
N LEU A 136 -9.76 2.35 10.86
CA LEU A 136 -9.73 3.27 12.00
C LEU A 136 -10.59 2.76 13.16
N PRO A 137 -10.30 3.16 14.42
CA PRO A 137 -11.17 2.90 15.56
C PRO A 137 -12.62 3.28 15.27
N GLY A 138 -13.53 2.33 15.51
CA GLY A 138 -14.95 2.54 15.29
C GLY A 138 -15.50 3.62 16.22
N PRO A 139 -16.35 4.54 15.74
CA PRO A 139 -16.97 5.57 16.58
C PRO A 139 -17.62 4.99 17.85
N GLN A 140 -18.29 3.85 17.76
CA GLN A 140 -18.91 3.16 18.89
C GLN A 140 -17.93 2.72 19.99
N THR A 141 -16.64 2.63 19.68
CA THR A 141 -15.57 2.25 20.63
C THR A 141 -14.86 3.45 21.26
N LEU A 142 -15.11 4.67 20.76
CA LEU A 142 -14.45 5.88 21.23
C LEU A 142 -15.29 6.60 22.31
N PRO A 143 -14.64 7.22 23.32
CA PRO A 143 -15.34 8.14 24.21
C PRO A 143 -16.01 9.25 23.39
N GLY A 144 -17.25 9.62 23.71
CA GLY A 144 -17.96 10.65 22.93
C GLY A 144 -18.34 10.25 21.48
N LYS A 145 -18.11 9.00 21.09
CA LYS A 145 -18.52 8.40 19.82
C LYS A 145 -18.06 9.18 18.58
N TRP A 146 -19.00 9.58 17.72
CA TRP A 146 -18.74 10.38 16.52
C TRP A 146 -18.06 11.71 16.81
N ALA A 147 -18.27 12.34 17.97
CA ALA A 147 -17.60 13.60 18.28
C ALA A 147 -16.06 13.42 18.39
N GLN A 148 -15.62 12.32 19.02
CA GLN A 148 -14.20 12.00 19.10
C GLN A 148 -13.65 11.50 17.76
N PHE A 149 -14.43 10.68 17.03
CA PHE A 149 -14.05 10.24 15.69
C PHE A 149 -13.85 11.44 14.75
N ASP A 150 -14.82 12.36 14.69
CA ASP A 150 -14.80 13.53 13.81
C ASP A 150 -13.62 14.45 14.12
N SER A 151 -13.31 14.67 15.39
CA SER A 151 -12.19 15.53 15.79
C SER A 151 -10.83 14.86 15.60
N THR A 152 -10.75 13.54 15.75
CA THR A 152 -9.47 12.79 15.66
C THR A 152 -9.14 12.38 14.23
N PHE A 153 -10.12 11.84 13.51
CA PHE A 153 -9.94 11.21 12.19
C PHE A 153 -10.61 11.98 11.05
N GLY A 154 -11.61 12.82 11.33
CA GLY A 154 -12.22 13.70 10.33
C GLY A 154 -11.21 14.50 9.51
N PRO A 155 -10.15 15.09 10.10
CA PRO A 155 -9.14 15.80 9.32
C PRO A 155 -8.42 14.96 8.24
N PHE A 156 -8.27 13.66 8.45
CA PHE A 156 -7.68 12.75 7.45
C PHE A 156 -8.65 12.44 6.31
N LEU A 157 -9.97 12.43 6.57
CA LEU A 157 -11.01 12.25 5.56
C LEU A 157 -11.32 13.55 4.79
N ASP A 158 -11.21 14.69 5.46
CA ASP A 158 -11.47 16.02 4.91
C ASP A 158 -10.28 16.61 4.13
N GLY A 159 -9.07 16.09 4.37
CA GLY A 159 -7.83 16.62 3.80
C GLY A 159 -7.31 17.88 4.49
N THR A 160 -7.66 18.05 5.77
CA THR A 160 -7.25 19.20 6.59
C THR A 160 -6.18 18.82 7.63
N ALA A 161 -5.81 17.53 7.72
CA ALA A 161 -4.74 17.07 8.59
C ALA A 161 -3.38 17.67 8.19
N SER A 162 -2.67 18.24 9.16
CA SER A 162 -1.28 18.66 8.97
C SER A 162 -0.35 17.45 8.97
N LEU A 163 0.36 17.25 7.86
CA LEU A 163 1.40 16.25 7.74
C LEU A 163 2.79 16.84 8.09
N PRO A 164 3.74 16.00 8.52
CA PRO A 164 5.13 16.40 8.81
C PRO A 164 5.73 17.34 7.76
N GLY A 165 6.32 18.44 8.22
CA GLY A 165 6.97 19.43 7.35
C GLY A 165 6.05 20.17 6.37
N GLY A 166 4.72 20.08 6.53
CA GLY A 166 3.76 20.66 5.58
C GLY A 166 3.69 19.91 4.24
N LYS A 167 4.20 18.66 4.20
CA LYS A 167 4.19 17.81 3.01
C LYS A 167 2.75 17.48 2.59
N LEU A 168 2.54 17.29 1.28
CA LEU A 168 1.28 16.81 0.69
C LEU A 168 0.02 17.52 1.25
N SER A 169 0.02 18.85 1.30
CA SER A 169 -1.13 19.64 1.76
C SER A 169 -2.41 19.24 1.00
N GLY A 170 -3.51 19.01 1.72
CA GLY A 170 -4.77 18.53 1.14
C GLY A 170 -4.87 17.02 0.96
N ALA A 171 -3.82 16.24 1.27
CA ALA A 171 -3.86 14.78 1.23
C ALA A 171 -4.95 14.24 2.16
N LYS A 172 -5.69 13.23 1.68
CA LYS A 172 -6.81 12.63 2.41
C LYS A 172 -6.93 11.16 2.11
N GLU A 173 -7.54 10.45 3.03
CA GLU A 173 -7.94 9.05 2.89
C GLU A 173 -8.87 8.89 1.67
N THR A 174 -8.63 7.86 0.87
CA THR A 174 -9.41 7.56 -0.34
C THR A 174 -10.54 6.56 -0.08
N SER A 175 -10.47 5.87 1.05
CA SER A 175 -11.47 4.91 1.50
C SER A 175 -11.60 4.91 3.03
N TYR A 176 -12.69 4.33 3.53
CA TYR A 176 -12.92 4.14 4.96
C TYR A 176 -13.69 2.84 5.17
N ARG A 177 -13.08 1.89 5.88
CA ARG A 177 -13.75 0.65 6.30
C ARG A 177 -14.57 0.94 7.54
N MET A 178 -15.90 0.81 7.44
CA MET A 178 -16.74 0.94 8.62
C MET A 178 -16.45 -0.18 9.63
N SER A 179 -16.32 0.20 10.90
CA SER A 179 -16.18 -0.75 11.99
C SER A 179 -17.57 -1.19 12.46
N VAL A 180 -17.93 -2.45 12.19
CA VAL A 180 -19.28 -2.99 12.41
C VAL A 180 -19.30 -4.16 13.40
N TRP A 181 -18.24 -4.35 14.19
CA TRP A 181 -18.15 -5.47 15.11
C TRP A 181 -19.38 -5.55 16.02
N SER A 182 -20.05 -6.70 16.04
CA SER A 182 -21.33 -6.96 16.74
C SER A 182 -22.56 -6.18 16.24
N HIS A 183 -22.44 -5.48 15.12
CA HIS A 183 -23.49 -4.71 14.45
C HIS A 183 -23.60 -5.04 12.95
N GLU A 184 -23.05 -6.18 12.50
CA GLU A 184 -22.92 -6.55 11.09
C GLU A 184 -24.28 -6.68 10.37
N THR A 185 -25.36 -6.84 11.12
CA THR A 185 -26.74 -6.95 10.60
C THR A 185 -27.71 -5.96 11.27
N ASP A 186 -27.18 -5.04 12.09
CA ASP A 186 -27.96 -4.03 12.80
C ASP A 186 -28.28 -2.87 11.85
N VAL A 187 -29.41 -2.97 11.16
CA VAL A 187 -29.85 -1.98 10.15
C VAL A 187 -29.92 -0.55 10.72
N PRO A 188 -30.48 -0.29 11.92
CA PRO A 188 -30.40 1.02 12.56
C PRO A 188 -28.98 1.57 12.71
N PHE A 189 -28.03 0.76 13.19
CA PHE A 189 -26.63 1.17 13.33
C PHE A 189 -26.00 1.50 11.96
N LEU A 190 -26.15 0.61 10.98
CA LEU A 190 -25.62 0.80 9.62
C LEU A 190 -26.20 2.07 8.97
N LYS A 191 -27.48 2.35 9.23
CA LYS A 191 -28.15 3.57 8.74
C LYS A 191 -27.62 4.83 9.42
N GLU A 192 -27.30 4.77 10.71
CA GLU A 192 -26.64 5.88 11.41
C GLU A 192 -25.28 6.20 10.77
N VAL A 193 -24.45 5.18 10.52
CA VAL A 193 -23.16 5.33 9.83
C VAL A 193 -23.33 5.98 8.45
N ALA A 194 -24.32 5.51 7.66
CA ALA A 194 -24.63 6.09 6.36
C ALA A 194 -25.03 7.57 6.45
N LEU A 195 -25.94 7.91 7.37
CA LEU A 195 -26.42 9.28 7.54
C LEU A 195 -25.29 10.22 8.00
N HIS A 196 -24.49 9.79 8.98
CA HIS A 196 -23.36 10.57 9.47
C HIS A 196 -22.36 10.85 8.35
N THR A 197 -21.88 9.79 7.69
CA THR A 197 -20.88 9.90 6.62
C THR A 197 -21.40 10.66 5.40
N LYS A 198 -22.71 10.65 5.11
CA LYS A 198 -23.32 11.55 4.11
C LYS A 198 -23.28 13.01 4.54
N SER A 199 -23.63 13.31 5.79
CA SER A 199 -23.62 14.69 6.30
C SER A 199 -22.21 15.30 6.29
N LYS A 200 -21.18 14.46 6.40
CA LYS A 200 -19.76 14.85 6.34
C LYS A 200 -19.15 14.83 4.94
N GLY A 201 -19.84 14.32 3.92
CA GLY A 201 -19.28 14.16 2.57
C GLY A 201 -18.24 13.03 2.45
N TRP A 202 -18.31 12.04 3.33
CA TRP A 202 -17.41 10.87 3.37
C TRP A 202 -18.03 9.62 2.73
N PHE A 203 -19.34 9.60 2.50
CA PHE A 203 -20.09 8.40 2.12
C PHE A 203 -19.51 7.62 0.93
N ASP A 204 -19.03 8.30 -0.11
CA ASP A 204 -18.46 7.64 -1.31
C ASP A 204 -17.15 6.88 -1.04
N ARG A 205 -16.53 7.11 0.12
CA ARG A 205 -15.32 6.42 0.60
C ARG A 205 -15.64 5.19 1.44
N VAL A 206 -16.88 5.09 1.94
CA VAL A 206 -17.29 4.08 2.92
C VAL A 206 -17.52 2.73 2.25
N PHE A 207 -17.07 1.67 2.90
CA PHE A 207 -17.45 0.30 2.58
C PHE A 207 -17.49 -0.55 3.85
N GLU A 208 -18.25 -1.63 3.81
CA GLU A 208 -18.30 -2.65 4.85
C GLU A 208 -17.53 -3.89 4.37
N TYR A 209 -16.54 -4.34 5.14
CA TYR A 209 -15.75 -5.54 4.80
C TYR A 209 -16.59 -6.78 5.13
N THR A 210 -17.47 -7.16 4.19
CA THR A 210 -18.55 -8.13 4.38
C THR A 210 -18.06 -9.55 4.53
N SER A 211 -17.02 -9.95 3.78
CA SER A 211 -16.44 -11.28 3.93
C SER A 211 -15.04 -11.34 3.35
N ASP A 212 -14.18 -12.06 4.07
CA ASP A 212 -12.84 -12.37 3.59
C ASP A 212 -12.81 -13.78 2.98
N GLU A 213 -12.37 -13.90 1.73
CA GLU A 213 -12.14 -15.15 0.98
C GLU A 213 -13.15 -16.27 1.27
N PRO A 214 -14.46 -16.07 0.99
CA PRO A 214 -15.49 -17.07 1.27
C PRO A 214 -15.22 -18.41 0.57
N LYS A 215 -15.29 -19.52 1.30
CA LYS A 215 -15.00 -20.88 0.79
C LYS A 215 -16.17 -21.85 0.99
N THR A 216 -16.95 -21.66 2.05
CA THR A 216 -18.00 -22.59 2.46
C THR A 216 -19.40 -22.04 2.17
N ALA A 217 -20.39 -22.93 2.12
CA ALA A 217 -21.81 -22.53 2.01
C ALA A 217 -22.24 -21.58 3.15
N GLY A 218 -21.61 -21.71 4.33
CA GLY A 218 -21.82 -20.80 5.46
C GLY A 218 -21.35 -19.37 5.14
N ASP A 219 -20.15 -19.22 4.58
CA ASP A 219 -19.59 -17.91 4.22
C ASP A 219 -20.48 -17.20 3.19
N TRP A 220 -20.92 -17.92 2.16
CA TRP A 220 -21.83 -17.38 1.14
C TRP A 220 -23.20 -16.99 1.71
N LYS A 221 -23.71 -17.74 2.70
CA LYS A 221 -24.93 -17.37 3.43
C LYS A 221 -24.70 -16.10 4.26
N THR A 222 -23.55 -15.97 4.93
CA THR A 222 -23.19 -14.78 5.70
C THR A 222 -23.14 -13.53 4.83
N ILE A 223 -22.56 -13.62 3.62
CA ILE A 223 -22.56 -12.52 2.64
C ILE A 223 -23.99 -12.10 2.32
N ARG A 224 -24.88 -13.07 2.01
CA ARG A 224 -26.29 -12.77 1.69
C ARG A 224 -26.96 -12.01 2.83
N VAL A 225 -26.76 -12.43 4.07
CA VAL A 225 -27.38 -11.81 5.25
C VAL A 225 -26.83 -10.39 5.49
N ARG A 226 -25.50 -10.23 5.54
CA ARG A 226 -24.85 -8.95 5.84
C ARG A 226 -25.08 -7.92 4.74
N ALA A 227 -24.84 -8.27 3.48
CA ALA A 227 -25.06 -7.35 2.35
C ALA A 227 -26.53 -6.93 2.24
N THR A 228 -27.48 -7.83 2.50
CA THR A 228 -28.91 -7.47 2.52
C THR A 228 -29.21 -6.45 3.63
N ALA A 229 -28.69 -6.66 4.85
CA ALA A 229 -28.88 -5.70 5.94
C ALA A 229 -28.23 -4.34 5.61
N LEU A 230 -27.05 -4.36 4.99
CA LEU A 230 -26.34 -3.16 4.53
C LEU A 230 -27.16 -2.36 3.52
N HIS A 231 -27.71 -3.03 2.49
CA HIS A 231 -28.54 -2.38 1.47
C HIS A 231 -29.92 -1.95 1.98
N GLN A 232 -30.45 -2.62 3.01
CA GLN A 232 -31.66 -2.16 3.72
C GLN A 232 -31.40 -0.86 4.49
N ALA A 233 -30.22 -0.70 5.07
CA ALA A 233 -29.82 0.53 5.74
C ALA A 233 -29.64 1.68 4.75
N ASP A 234 -28.93 1.43 3.64
CA ASP A 234 -28.83 2.32 2.50
C ASP A 234 -28.44 1.55 1.23
N PRO A 235 -29.19 1.65 0.11
CA PRO A 235 -28.93 0.86 -1.09
C PRO A 235 -27.63 1.24 -1.83
N LYS A 236 -26.94 2.31 -1.40
CA LYS A 236 -25.64 2.73 -1.96
C LYS A 236 -24.45 2.37 -1.06
N LEU A 237 -24.67 1.82 0.13
CA LEU A 237 -23.56 1.31 0.94
C LEU A 237 -22.93 0.11 0.24
N ARG A 238 -21.60 0.06 0.24
CA ARG A 238 -20.83 -0.92 -0.52
C ARG A 238 -20.45 -2.12 0.33
N ALA A 239 -20.94 -3.29 -0.04
CA ALA A 239 -20.48 -4.57 0.47
C ALA A 239 -19.17 -4.96 -0.25
N LEU A 240 -18.05 -4.98 0.50
CA LEU A 240 -16.74 -5.40 0.02
C LEU A 240 -16.54 -6.88 0.30
N VAL A 241 -16.21 -7.66 -0.75
CA VAL A 241 -15.87 -9.08 -0.60
C VAL A 241 -14.58 -9.41 -1.37
N THR A 242 -13.62 -10.04 -0.69
CA THR A 242 -12.39 -10.55 -1.32
C THR A 242 -12.65 -11.88 -2.04
N THR A 243 -13.27 -11.82 -3.23
CA THR A 243 -13.59 -13.00 -4.02
C THR A 243 -13.61 -12.73 -5.53
N SER A 244 -13.70 -13.79 -6.33
CA SER A 244 -13.91 -13.66 -7.77
C SER A 244 -15.38 -13.51 -8.14
N TYR A 245 -15.65 -12.84 -9.26
CA TYR A 245 -17.01 -12.73 -9.79
C TYR A 245 -17.62 -14.11 -10.08
N GLN A 246 -16.81 -15.06 -10.56
CA GLN A 246 -17.21 -16.43 -10.88
C GLN A 246 -17.66 -17.17 -9.62
N SER A 247 -16.86 -17.12 -8.54
CA SER A 247 -17.21 -17.75 -7.26
C SER A 247 -18.50 -17.16 -6.69
N ALA A 248 -18.65 -15.83 -6.70
CA ALA A 248 -19.86 -15.17 -6.23
C ALA A 248 -21.09 -15.50 -7.09
N SER A 249 -20.92 -15.61 -8.41
CA SER A 249 -22.00 -15.95 -9.35
C SER A 249 -22.47 -17.39 -9.17
N LYS A 250 -21.53 -18.33 -9.03
CA LYS A 250 -21.82 -19.75 -8.77
C LYS A 250 -22.62 -19.93 -7.46
N ASN A 251 -22.40 -19.06 -6.48
CA ASN A 251 -23.10 -19.10 -5.19
C ASN A 251 -24.29 -18.13 -5.11
N GLY A 252 -24.67 -17.48 -6.22
CA GLY A 252 -25.86 -16.64 -6.31
C GLY A 252 -25.84 -15.42 -5.38
N VAL A 253 -24.67 -14.81 -5.19
CA VAL A 253 -24.50 -13.57 -4.39
C VAL A 253 -23.82 -12.44 -5.15
N ALA A 254 -23.43 -12.64 -6.42
CA ALA A 254 -22.71 -11.62 -7.19
C ALA A 254 -23.44 -10.26 -7.28
N SER A 255 -24.77 -10.27 -7.35
CA SER A 255 -25.59 -9.04 -7.39
C SER A 255 -25.71 -8.32 -6.04
N LEU A 256 -25.21 -8.92 -4.95
CA LEU A 256 -25.20 -8.32 -3.61
C LEU A 256 -23.83 -7.71 -3.25
N ILE A 257 -22.83 -7.86 -4.11
CA ILE A 257 -21.48 -7.37 -3.89
C ILE A 257 -21.27 -6.11 -4.72
N ASP A 258 -21.04 -4.98 -4.06
CA ASP A 258 -20.81 -3.70 -4.73
C ASP A 258 -19.33 -3.47 -5.03
N LEU A 259 -18.45 -4.04 -4.21
CA LEU A 259 -17.00 -3.90 -4.34
C LEU A 259 -16.32 -5.26 -4.28
N PHE A 260 -16.00 -5.79 -5.47
CA PHE A 260 -15.17 -6.98 -5.59
C PHE A 260 -13.70 -6.62 -5.37
N VAL A 261 -13.02 -7.46 -4.57
CA VAL A 261 -11.57 -7.35 -4.34
C VAL A 261 -10.90 -8.72 -4.56
N PRO A 262 -10.88 -9.27 -5.78
CA PRO A 262 -10.16 -10.51 -6.06
C PRO A 262 -8.66 -10.38 -5.74
N THR A 263 -8.02 -11.47 -5.30
CA THR A 263 -6.56 -11.55 -5.41
C THR A 263 -6.15 -11.41 -6.88
N LEU A 264 -4.98 -10.83 -7.16
CA LEU A 264 -4.46 -10.68 -8.53
C LEU A 264 -4.39 -12.01 -9.31
N ARG A 265 -4.31 -13.15 -8.60
CA ARG A 265 -4.35 -14.49 -9.18
C ARG A 265 -5.71 -14.86 -9.77
N PHE A 266 -6.81 -14.30 -9.26
CA PHE A 266 -8.13 -14.44 -9.89
C PHE A 266 -8.28 -13.54 -11.13
N MET A 267 -7.43 -12.51 -11.28
CA MET A 267 -7.47 -11.62 -12.43
C MET A 267 -6.74 -12.19 -13.64
N ASP A 268 -5.63 -12.89 -13.42
CA ASP A 268 -4.92 -13.64 -14.46
C ASP A 268 -4.18 -14.81 -13.81
N ASN A 269 -4.78 -15.99 -13.83
CA ASN A 269 -4.22 -17.18 -13.18
C ASN A 269 -3.14 -17.82 -14.06
N LYS A 270 -2.21 -18.52 -13.42
CA LYS A 270 -1.20 -19.31 -14.13
C LYS A 270 -1.77 -20.63 -14.61
N PRO A 271 -1.41 -21.09 -15.83
CA PRO A 271 -1.71 -22.43 -16.31
C PRO A 271 -0.75 -23.47 -15.70
N ALA A 272 -0.60 -23.48 -14.37
CA ALA A 272 0.28 -24.37 -13.65
C ALA A 272 -0.44 -24.91 -12.39
N PRO A 273 -0.18 -26.17 -11.97
CA PRO A 273 -0.78 -26.69 -10.76
C PRO A 273 -0.26 -25.91 -9.55
N SER A 274 -1.17 -25.40 -8.72
CA SER A 274 -0.80 -24.83 -7.42
C SER A 274 -0.57 -25.96 -6.41
N PRO A 275 0.55 -25.97 -5.68
CA PRO A 275 0.73 -26.90 -4.58
C PRO A 275 -0.34 -26.67 -3.50
N ARG A 276 -0.73 -27.76 -2.80
CA ARG A 276 -1.76 -27.76 -1.73
C ARG A 276 -3.16 -27.27 -2.15
N SER A 277 -3.50 -27.35 -3.45
CA SER A 277 -4.82 -27.00 -4.02
C SER A 277 -5.27 -25.56 -3.79
N GLU A 278 -4.35 -24.67 -3.43
CA GLU A 278 -4.61 -23.24 -3.38
C GLU A 278 -4.60 -22.68 -4.81
N VAL A 279 -5.53 -23.15 -5.67
CA VAL A 279 -5.73 -22.64 -7.02
C VAL A 279 -6.91 -21.66 -6.99
N PRO A 280 -6.67 -20.35 -6.88
CA PRO A 280 -7.71 -19.33 -6.99
C PRO A 280 -8.53 -19.49 -8.27
N GLY A 281 -9.77 -19.94 -8.14
CA GLY A 281 -10.76 -19.93 -9.23
C GLY A 281 -10.58 -21.02 -10.28
N GLY A 282 -9.60 -21.91 -10.14
CA GLY A 282 -9.36 -23.01 -11.10
C GLY A 282 -8.87 -22.53 -12.47
N ASN A 283 -9.10 -23.33 -13.51
CA ASN A 283 -8.70 -22.99 -14.88
C ASN A 283 -9.54 -21.84 -15.49
N ASP A 284 -10.70 -21.53 -14.89
CA ASP A 284 -11.65 -20.52 -15.39
C ASP A 284 -11.17 -19.07 -15.20
N THR A 285 -10.02 -18.88 -14.55
CA THR A 285 -9.35 -17.59 -14.30
C THR A 285 -8.06 -17.42 -15.09
N ILE A 286 -7.70 -18.35 -15.98
CA ILE A 286 -6.54 -18.19 -16.87
C ILE A 286 -6.82 -17.07 -17.89
N GLY A 287 -5.89 -16.12 -18.02
CA GLY A 287 -6.04 -14.93 -18.84
C GLY A 287 -6.76 -13.78 -18.11
N ASN A 288 -6.78 -12.61 -18.73
CA ASN A 288 -7.31 -11.39 -18.09
C ASN A 288 -8.84 -11.45 -17.86
N GLN A 289 -9.25 -11.48 -16.60
CA GLN A 289 -10.66 -11.54 -16.18
C GLN A 289 -11.33 -10.17 -15.98
N ARG A 290 -10.64 -9.04 -16.25
CA ARG A 290 -11.14 -7.69 -15.94
C ARG A 290 -12.54 -7.42 -16.48
N SER A 291 -12.86 -7.93 -17.68
CA SER A 291 -14.15 -7.71 -18.34
C SER A 291 -15.35 -8.31 -17.60
N ARG A 292 -15.13 -9.22 -16.64
CA ARG A 292 -16.19 -9.82 -15.82
C ARG A 292 -16.67 -8.91 -14.70
N TYR A 293 -15.90 -7.88 -14.37
CA TYR A 293 -16.17 -6.98 -13.25
C TYR A 293 -16.76 -5.66 -13.74
N GLY A 294 -17.49 -4.99 -12.85
CA GLY A 294 -18.07 -3.67 -13.09
C GLY A 294 -17.03 -2.55 -13.27
N PRO A 295 -17.50 -1.30 -13.32
CA PRO A 295 -16.62 -0.14 -13.52
C PRO A 295 -15.65 0.10 -12.37
N GLU A 296 -15.99 -0.33 -11.15
CA GLU A 296 -15.10 -0.29 -10.00
C GLU A 296 -14.83 -1.72 -9.51
N VAL A 297 -13.56 -2.09 -9.52
CA VAL A 297 -13.03 -3.32 -8.93
C VAL A 297 -11.69 -2.97 -8.33
N TRP A 298 -11.42 -3.51 -7.14
CA TRP A 298 -10.10 -3.43 -6.54
C TRP A 298 -9.44 -4.80 -6.61
N TRP A 299 -8.18 -4.89 -6.24
CA TRP A 299 -7.52 -6.17 -6.08
C TRP A 299 -6.46 -6.11 -4.99
N TYR A 300 -5.88 -7.26 -4.69
CA TYR A 300 -4.81 -7.35 -3.72
C TYR A 300 -3.82 -8.46 -4.07
N GLN A 301 -2.61 -8.32 -3.55
CA GLN A 301 -1.68 -9.42 -3.35
C GLN A 301 -1.84 -9.94 -1.92
N ALA A 302 -1.54 -11.22 -1.72
CA ALA A 302 -1.69 -11.91 -0.44
C ALA A 302 -0.67 -13.05 -0.34
N CYS A 303 -0.74 -13.87 0.71
CA CYS A 303 0.15 -15.00 0.87
C CYS A 303 0.21 -15.92 -0.34
N GLY A 304 -0.89 -16.07 -1.09
CA GLY A 304 -0.88 -16.91 -2.28
C GLY A 304 -0.08 -16.35 -3.46
N SER A 305 0.43 -15.13 -3.38
CA SER A 305 1.45 -14.60 -4.30
C SER A 305 2.86 -15.14 -4.00
N HIS A 306 3.09 -15.70 -2.81
CA HIS A 306 4.42 -16.17 -2.37
C HIS A 306 4.44 -17.54 -1.68
N GLY A 307 3.27 -18.11 -1.35
CA GLY A 307 3.06 -19.45 -0.81
C GLY A 307 2.44 -19.44 0.59
N CYS A 308 1.11 -19.59 0.72
CA CYS A 308 0.46 -19.59 2.05
C CYS A 308 0.88 -20.78 2.92
N GLY A 309 1.87 -20.56 3.80
CA GLY A 309 2.42 -21.60 4.67
C GLY A 309 3.39 -22.56 3.98
N ILE A 310 3.95 -22.15 2.82
CA ILE A 310 5.07 -22.80 2.13
C ILE A 310 6.03 -21.73 1.61
N ILE A 311 7.28 -22.10 1.31
CA ILE A 311 8.24 -21.19 0.68
C ILE A 311 8.02 -21.24 -0.84
N GLY A 312 7.69 -20.09 -1.45
CA GLY A 312 7.52 -19.96 -2.89
C GLY A 312 8.80 -20.29 -3.66
N GLY A 313 8.68 -21.15 -4.68
CA GLY A 313 9.83 -21.72 -5.39
C GLY A 313 10.71 -22.67 -4.56
N GLY A 314 10.26 -23.03 -3.35
CA GLY A 314 10.92 -24.00 -2.49
C GLY A 314 10.58 -25.47 -2.84
N PRO A 315 10.99 -26.43 -2.00
CA PRO A 315 10.80 -27.87 -2.27
C PRO A 315 9.34 -28.31 -2.45
N GLU A 316 8.38 -27.58 -1.88
CA GLU A 316 6.94 -27.82 -2.01
C GLU A 316 6.30 -27.10 -3.20
N ASP A 317 6.98 -26.13 -3.81
CA ASP A 317 6.54 -25.36 -4.98
C ASP A 317 7.55 -25.49 -6.12
N ARG A 318 7.95 -26.72 -6.45
CA ARG A 318 8.98 -26.98 -7.46
C ARG A 318 8.62 -26.47 -8.86
N ALA A 319 7.32 -26.41 -9.16
CA ALA A 319 6.81 -25.84 -10.41
C ALA A 319 6.82 -24.31 -10.41
N GLY A 320 7.12 -23.67 -9.27
CA GLY A 320 7.21 -22.23 -9.12
C GLY A 320 5.88 -21.51 -9.28
N TYR A 321 4.75 -22.15 -8.92
CA TYR A 321 3.44 -21.52 -9.03
C TYR A 321 3.40 -20.23 -8.24
N HIS A 322 4.01 -20.18 -7.05
CA HIS A 322 4.03 -19.02 -6.18
C HIS A 322 5.16 -18.03 -6.49
N THR A 323 5.92 -18.21 -7.57
CA THR A 323 7.03 -17.30 -7.90
C THR A 323 6.62 -16.24 -8.94
N GLY A 324 7.13 -15.03 -8.86
CA GLY A 324 6.97 -14.02 -9.92
C GLY A 324 5.61 -13.31 -9.95
N TRP A 325 4.69 -13.58 -9.03
CA TRP A 325 3.61 -12.65 -8.71
C TRP A 325 4.18 -11.41 -8.00
N PRO A 326 3.60 -10.21 -8.17
CA PRO A 326 3.87 -9.08 -7.30
C PRO A 326 3.60 -9.45 -5.84
N ALA A 327 4.52 -9.07 -4.96
CA ALA A 327 4.45 -9.32 -3.53
C ALA A 327 5.39 -8.35 -2.80
N VAL A 328 5.04 -7.95 -1.58
CA VAL A 328 5.80 -6.96 -0.80
C VAL A 328 6.68 -7.61 0.27
N MET A 329 7.39 -8.69 -0.09
CA MET A 329 8.23 -9.45 0.84
C MET A 329 9.62 -8.83 0.97
N ILE A 330 10.23 -8.94 2.16
CA ILE A 330 11.54 -8.36 2.53
C ILE A 330 12.67 -8.89 1.65
N ASP A 331 12.64 -10.18 1.35
CA ASP A 331 13.70 -10.90 0.64
C ASP A 331 13.48 -10.93 -0.88
N LEU A 332 12.58 -10.09 -1.39
CA LEU A 332 12.33 -9.93 -2.82
C LEU A 332 13.04 -8.70 -3.40
N PRO A 333 13.48 -8.78 -4.68
CA PRO A 333 14.01 -7.61 -5.38
C PRO A 333 13.04 -6.42 -5.37
N ALA A 334 13.58 -5.22 -5.31
CA ALA A 334 12.82 -3.97 -5.18
C ALA A 334 11.63 -3.84 -6.15
N MET A 335 11.79 -4.30 -7.39
CA MET A 335 10.75 -4.26 -8.42
C MET A 335 9.43 -4.93 -8.02
N PHE A 336 9.45 -5.97 -7.17
CA PHE A 336 8.24 -6.63 -6.69
C PHE A 336 7.34 -5.70 -5.86
N ASN A 337 7.94 -4.74 -5.15
CA ASN A 337 7.26 -3.77 -4.29
C ASN A 337 6.69 -2.56 -5.06
N ARG A 338 7.03 -2.42 -6.35
CA ARG A 338 6.74 -1.21 -7.16
C ARG A 338 5.90 -1.50 -8.41
N ILE A 339 6.01 -2.70 -8.98
CA ILE A 339 5.40 -3.03 -10.27
C ILE A 339 3.86 -3.09 -10.24
N MET A 340 3.27 -3.33 -9.07
CA MET A 340 1.83 -3.55 -8.94
C MET A 340 1.03 -2.33 -9.42
N GLN A 341 1.52 -1.12 -9.25
CA GLN A 341 0.81 0.09 -9.64
C GLN A 341 0.79 0.31 -11.17
N TRP A 342 1.87 -0.03 -11.87
CA TRP A 342 1.88 -0.09 -13.34
C TRP A 342 0.90 -1.15 -13.87
N MET A 343 0.84 -2.29 -13.18
CA MET A 343 -0.08 -3.37 -13.48
C MET A 343 -1.54 -2.94 -13.23
N THR A 344 -1.81 -2.19 -12.15
CA THR A 344 -3.13 -1.63 -11.81
C THR A 344 -3.62 -0.69 -12.89
N PHE A 345 -2.76 0.20 -13.40
CA PHE A 345 -3.11 1.07 -14.52
C PHE A 345 -3.44 0.26 -15.78
N LYS A 346 -2.59 -0.72 -16.12
CA LYS A 346 -2.76 -1.56 -17.31
C LYS A 346 -4.07 -2.35 -17.32
N TYR A 347 -4.45 -2.90 -16.17
CA TYR A 347 -5.67 -3.69 -16.04
C TYR A 347 -6.92 -2.84 -15.80
N HIS A 348 -6.81 -1.50 -15.81
CA HIS A 348 -7.89 -0.58 -15.46
C HIS A 348 -8.55 -0.98 -14.13
N ILE A 349 -7.74 -1.14 -13.09
CA ILE A 349 -8.20 -1.43 -11.72
C ILE A 349 -8.30 -0.12 -10.94
N GLN A 350 -9.35 0.02 -10.13
CA GLN A 350 -9.74 1.28 -9.49
C GLN A 350 -9.22 1.43 -8.06
N GLY A 351 -8.72 0.34 -7.46
CA GLY A 351 -8.10 0.40 -6.14
C GLY A 351 -7.32 -0.84 -5.73
N GLU A 352 -6.58 -0.70 -4.65
CA GLU A 352 -5.72 -1.74 -4.08
C GLU A 352 -5.99 -1.93 -2.60
N LEU A 353 -6.01 -3.20 -2.16
CA LEU A 353 -6.14 -3.57 -0.77
C LEU A 353 -4.87 -4.28 -0.29
N TYR A 354 -4.49 -4.05 0.97
CA TYR A 354 -3.52 -4.90 1.68
C TYR A 354 -4.02 -5.14 3.10
N TYR A 355 -4.06 -6.40 3.51
CA TYR A 355 -4.86 -6.84 4.66
C TYR A 355 -4.35 -6.32 6.01
N ASP A 356 -3.05 -6.04 6.13
CA ASP A 356 -2.43 -5.43 7.30
C ASP A 356 -1.04 -4.87 6.95
N MET A 357 -0.54 -3.92 7.72
CA MET A 357 0.82 -3.37 7.63
C MET A 357 1.61 -3.51 8.95
N VAL A 358 1.02 -4.04 10.01
CA VAL A 358 1.62 -4.22 11.34
C VAL A 358 1.35 -5.62 11.93
N TYR A 359 0.98 -6.61 11.12
CA TYR A 359 0.57 -7.95 11.58
C TYR A 359 1.55 -8.60 12.56
N ALA A 360 2.86 -8.50 12.28
CA ALA A 360 3.91 -9.08 13.13
C ALA A 360 3.91 -8.53 14.57
N PHE A 361 3.36 -7.33 14.80
CA PHE A 361 3.35 -6.67 16.11
C PHE A 361 2.50 -7.45 17.12
N GLY A 362 1.50 -8.21 16.66
CA GLY A 362 0.67 -9.08 17.49
C GLY A 362 1.27 -10.44 17.78
N SER A 363 2.32 -10.83 17.06
CA SER A 363 2.82 -12.21 17.01
C SER A 363 4.26 -12.37 17.50
N GLY A 364 5.01 -11.27 17.70
CA GLY A 364 6.39 -11.28 18.17
C GLY A 364 7.02 -9.89 18.15
N ASP A 365 8.35 -9.80 18.32
CA ASP A 365 9.09 -8.54 18.08
C ASP A 365 9.45 -8.43 16.59
N PRO A 366 8.89 -7.45 15.84
CA PRO A 366 9.14 -7.28 14.41
C PRO A 366 10.59 -6.92 14.09
N TRP A 367 11.37 -6.47 15.07
CA TRP A 367 12.82 -6.25 14.94
C TRP A 367 13.63 -7.56 14.91
N THR A 368 13.02 -8.69 15.30
CA THR A 368 13.65 -10.02 15.27
C THR A 368 13.19 -10.83 14.05
N THR A 369 11.88 -10.90 13.81
CA THR A 369 11.31 -11.66 12.69
C THR A 369 9.98 -11.07 12.26
N GLN A 370 9.72 -11.15 10.95
CA GLN A 370 8.43 -10.83 10.35
C GLN A 370 7.97 -11.96 9.41
N TYR A 371 8.39 -13.20 9.67
CA TYR A 371 8.08 -14.34 8.80
C TYR A 371 6.68 -14.89 9.11
N TYR A 372 5.74 -14.66 8.20
CA TYR A 372 4.35 -15.12 8.31
C TYR A 372 3.86 -15.67 6.98
N TYR A 373 2.99 -16.67 7.07
CA TYR A 373 2.35 -17.29 5.92
C TYR A 373 3.30 -17.72 4.79
N GLY A 374 4.56 -18.07 5.09
CA GLY A 374 5.53 -18.51 4.07
C GLY A 374 6.46 -17.43 3.53
N GLY A 375 6.25 -16.15 3.89
CA GLY A 375 7.03 -15.02 3.39
C GLY A 375 7.57 -14.11 4.48
N ASN A 376 8.71 -13.47 4.22
CA ASN A 376 9.29 -12.47 5.12
C ASN A 376 8.58 -11.11 4.92
N GLY A 377 7.98 -10.56 5.98
CA GLY A 377 7.32 -9.25 5.97
C GLY A 377 5.87 -9.27 5.50
N ASP A 378 5.26 -10.44 5.31
CA ASP A 378 3.83 -10.54 5.00
C ASP A 378 2.99 -9.86 6.09
N GLY A 379 2.07 -9.00 5.68
CA GLY A 379 1.23 -8.17 6.55
C GLY A 379 1.98 -7.12 7.39
N THR A 380 3.27 -6.90 7.13
CA THR A 380 4.10 -6.02 7.98
C THR A 380 5.01 -5.14 7.12
N LEU A 381 4.73 -3.83 7.08
CA LEU A 381 5.52 -2.82 6.34
C LEU A 381 6.12 -1.73 7.24
N TYR A 382 5.77 -1.75 8.52
CA TYR A 382 6.33 -0.89 9.55
C TYR A 382 7.12 -1.68 10.59
N TYR A 383 7.97 -0.98 11.32
CA TYR A 383 8.60 -1.43 12.55
C TYR A 383 8.15 -0.52 13.70
N PRO A 384 8.00 -1.03 14.94
CA PRO A 384 7.64 -0.20 16.08
C PRO A 384 8.87 0.58 16.52
N GLY A 385 8.90 1.90 16.27
CA GLY A 385 9.99 2.79 16.64
C GLY A 385 9.99 3.12 18.13
N ARG A 386 10.51 2.18 18.93
CA ARG A 386 10.63 2.32 20.39
C ARG A 386 11.92 3.04 20.79
N PRO A 387 11.92 3.88 21.84
CA PRO A 387 13.12 4.59 22.28
C PRO A 387 14.35 3.69 22.53
N ASP A 388 14.16 2.44 22.98
CA ASP A 388 15.23 1.46 23.16
C ASP A 388 15.83 0.96 21.83
N GLN A 389 15.05 0.99 20.73
CA GLN A 389 15.50 0.56 19.40
C GLN A 389 16.08 1.71 18.59
N ILE A 390 15.41 2.86 18.59
CA ILE A 390 15.73 3.98 17.68
C ILE A 390 16.34 5.20 18.39
N GLY A 391 16.50 5.15 19.71
CA GLY A 391 16.86 6.34 20.50
C GLY A 391 15.76 7.40 20.54
N GLY A 392 16.08 8.57 21.08
CA GLY A 392 15.08 9.60 21.39
C GLY A 392 14.25 9.25 22.63
N LYS A 393 13.06 9.83 22.75
CA LYS A 393 12.13 9.65 23.88
C LYS A 393 10.73 9.24 23.44
N SER A 394 10.36 9.51 22.19
CA SER A 394 9.01 9.30 21.68
C SER A 394 8.89 8.05 20.82
N GLN A 395 7.73 7.37 20.92
CA GLN A 395 7.32 6.26 20.06
C GLN A 395 6.88 6.78 18.69
N ILE A 396 7.37 6.20 17.58
CA ILE A 396 6.98 6.57 16.21
C ILE A 396 6.88 5.33 15.29
N PRO A 397 6.12 5.37 14.19
CA PRO A 397 6.29 4.38 13.13
C PRO A 397 7.69 4.48 12.53
N ILE A 398 8.28 3.33 12.18
CA ILE A 398 9.50 3.24 11.35
C ILE A 398 9.15 2.56 10.05
N GLU A 399 9.39 3.26 8.95
CA GLU A 399 9.09 2.78 7.60
C GLU A 399 10.08 1.69 7.16
N SER A 400 9.61 0.75 6.34
CA SER A 400 10.45 -0.18 5.59
C SER A 400 10.92 0.41 4.26
N ILE A 401 12.00 -0.14 3.68
CA ILE A 401 12.38 0.10 2.28
C ILE A 401 11.21 -0.26 1.35
N ARG A 402 10.51 -1.36 1.64
CA ARG A 402 9.35 -1.81 0.85
C ARG A 402 8.24 -0.78 0.78
N LEU A 403 7.93 -0.13 1.90
CA LEU A 403 6.95 0.95 1.94
C LEU A 403 7.39 2.17 1.10
N LYS A 404 8.68 2.51 1.11
CA LYS A 404 9.21 3.57 0.24
C LYS A 404 9.08 3.22 -1.25
N LEU A 405 9.36 1.97 -1.61
CA LEU A 405 9.20 1.48 -2.98
C LEU A 405 7.74 1.40 -3.43
N LEU A 406 6.84 1.03 -2.53
CA LEU A 406 5.39 1.04 -2.78
C LEU A 406 4.90 2.48 -3.03
N ARG A 407 5.36 3.46 -2.24
CA ARG A 407 5.07 4.87 -2.49
C ARG A 407 5.57 5.33 -3.86
N GLU A 408 6.77 4.91 -4.27
CA GLU A 408 7.26 5.22 -5.62
C GLU A 408 6.36 4.59 -6.71
N GLY A 409 5.83 3.40 -6.47
CA GLY A 409 4.81 2.80 -7.35
C GLY A 409 3.53 3.63 -7.40
N MET A 410 3.04 4.13 -6.26
CA MET A 410 1.89 5.04 -6.22
C MET A 410 2.15 6.32 -7.00
N GLU A 411 3.35 6.90 -6.90
CA GLU A 411 3.75 8.05 -7.70
C GLU A 411 3.84 7.73 -9.19
N ASP A 412 4.32 6.55 -9.57
CA ASP A 412 4.31 6.11 -10.97
C ASP A 412 2.89 6.02 -11.53
N TYR A 413 1.92 5.56 -10.72
CA TYR A 413 0.51 5.57 -11.12
C TYR A 413 0.03 6.99 -11.41
N GLU A 414 0.38 7.97 -10.57
CA GLU A 414 -0.03 9.36 -10.78
C GLU A 414 0.54 9.95 -12.08
N TYR A 415 1.74 9.54 -12.51
CA TYR A 415 2.30 9.90 -13.81
C TYR A 415 1.40 9.37 -14.95
N LEU A 416 1.00 8.11 -14.88
CA LEU A 416 0.13 7.48 -15.89
C LEU A 416 -1.28 8.07 -15.88
N ALA A 417 -1.83 8.33 -14.70
CA ALA A 417 -3.14 8.94 -14.52
C ALA A 417 -3.18 10.39 -15.05
N LEU A 418 -2.10 11.15 -14.85
CA LEU A 418 -1.97 12.49 -15.41
C LEU A 418 -1.98 12.46 -16.94
N LEU A 419 -1.22 11.56 -17.58
CA LEU A 419 -1.27 11.38 -19.03
C LEU A 419 -2.65 10.99 -19.53
N LYS A 420 -3.32 10.06 -18.84
CA LYS A 420 -4.71 9.71 -19.16
C LYS A 420 -5.61 10.94 -19.12
N GLY A 421 -5.48 11.79 -18.10
CA GLY A 421 -6.23 13.05 -17.98
C GLY A 421 -5.94 14.06 -19.10
N LEU A 422 -4.75 13.97 -19.72
CA LEU A 422 -4.35 14.77 -20.88
C LEU A 422 -4.78 14.16 -22.23
N GLY A 423 -5.54 13.06 -22.22
CA GLY A 423 -6.00 12.36 -23.42
C GLY A 423 -5.02 11.34 -24.00
N GLU A 424 -3.90 11.09 -23.31
CA GLU A 424 -2.80 10.22 -23.77
C GLU A 424 -2.83 8.82 -23.12
N GLU A 425 -4.03 8.29 -22.84
CA GLU A 425 -4.17 6.98 -22.21
C GLU A 425 -3.53 5.86 -23.05
N ALA A 426 -3.61 5.95 -24.39
CA ALA A 426 -3.00 4.95 -25.27
C ALA A 426 -1.48 4.87 -25.11
N PHE A 427 -0.80 6.02 -24.98
CA PHE A 427 0.64 6.06 -24.74
C PHE A 427 1.00 5.56 -23.34
N ALA A 428 0.23 5.95 -22.32
CA ALA A 428 0.42 5.44 -20.95
C ALA A 428 0.26 3.91 -20.90
N GLN A 429 -0.75 3.36 -21.57
CA GLN A 429 -0.97 1.92 -21.71
C GLN A 429 0.19 1.23 -22.43
N GLN A 430 0.73 1.85 -23.49
CA GLN A 430 1.91 1.34 -24.18
C GLN A 430 3.12 1.24 -23.23
N GLN A 431 3.40 2.27 -22.43
CA GLN A 431 4.51 2.22 -21.48
C GLN A 431 4.29 1.16 -20.38
N ALA A 432 3.08 1.04 -19.85
CA ALA A 432 2.76 -0.01 -18.88
C ALA A 432 2.91 -1.42 -19.48
N ALA A 433 2.51 -1.61 -20.75
CA ALA A 433 2.64 -2.89 -21.46
C ALA A 433 4.10 -3.29 -21.75
N ARG A 434 5.05 -2.35 -21.77
CA ARG A 434 6.50 -2.66 -21.85
C ARG A 434 7.00 -3.36 -20.59
N LEU A 435 6.40 -3.05 -19.44
CA LEU A 435 6.80 -3.61 -18.14
C LEU A 435 5.97 -4.83 -17.78
N VAL A 436 4.68 -4.85 -18.12
CA VAL A 436 3.72 -5.84 -17.63
C VAL A 436 3.05 -6.56 -18.79
N THR A 437 3.35 -7.84 -18.98
CA THR A 437 2.62 -8.71 -19.92
C THR A 437 1.34 -9.23 -19.28
N ASN A 438 1.42 -9.76 -18.06
CA ASN A 438 0.29 -10.15 -17.24
C ASN A 438 0.64 -10.13 -15.74
N THR A 439 -0.26 -10.57 -14.86
CA THR A 439 -0.08 -10.46 -13.41
C THR A 439 1.07 -11.32 -12.84
N TYR A 440 1.64 -12.25 -13.63
CA TYR A 440 2.79 -13.06 -13.24
C TYR A 440 3.98 -12.98 -14.20
N THR A 441 3.82 -12.30 -15.33
CA THR A 441 4.85 -12.12 -16.37
C THR A 441 5.06 -10.63 -16.61
N TRP A 442 6.17 -10.12 -16.09
CA TRP A 442 6.51 -8.70 -16.08
C TRP A 442 8.03 -8.54 -15.91
N SER A 443 8.58 -7.38 -16.26
CA SER A 443 10.03 -7.10 -16.22
C SER A 443 10.55 -6.86 -14.81
N LYS A 444 11.62 -7.58 -14.44
CA LYS A 444 12.30 -7.41 -13.16
C LYS A 444 13.46 -6.40 -13.27
N ASP A 445 13.63 -5.77 -14.43
CA ASP A 445 14.67 -4.80 -14.70
C ASP A 445 14.23 -3.39 -14.28
N PRO A 446 14.86 -2.79 -13.24
CA PRO A 446 14.54 -1.44 -12.82
C PRO A 446 14.91 -0.38 -13.87
N ALA A 447 15.91 -0.62 -14.73
CA ALA A 447 16.30 0.35 -15.75
C ALA A 447 15.18 0.57 -16.77
N LEU A 448 14.49 -0.51 -17.17
CA LEU A 448 13.33 -0.43 -18.06
C LEU A 448 12.17 0.35 -17.43
N LEU A 449 11.94 0.21 -16.12
CA LEU A 449 10.92 0.98 -15.42
C LEU A 449 11.26 2.47 -15.39
N TYR A 450 12.51 2.83 -15.05
CA TYR A 450 12.94 4.21 -15.05
C TYR A 450 12.85 4.85 -16.44
N GLU A 451 13.24 4.13 -17.49
CA GLU A 451 13.11 4.58 -18.88
C GLU A 451 11.63 4.80 -19.26
N ALA A 452 10.73 3.91 -18.86
CA ALA A 452 9.28 4.06 -19.09
C ALA A 452 8.72 5.29 -18.33
N ARG A 453 9.09 5.47 -17.06
CA ARG A 453 8.68 6.62 -16.23
C ARG A 453 9.16 7.94 -16.82
N GLU A 454 10.42 7.99 -17.29
CA GLU A 454 10.98 9.17 -17.94
C GLU A 454 10.24 9.51 -19.24
N LYS A 455 9.93 8.51 -20.08
CA LYS A 455 9.11 8.72 -21.29
C LYS A 455 7.72 9.27 -20.96
N VAL A 456 7.10 8.78 -19.88
CA VAL A 456 5.82 9.33 -19.40
C VAL A 456 5.98 10.79 -18.96
N ALA A 457 7.01 11.13 -18.18
CA ALA A 457 7.30 12.51 -17.78
C ALA A 457 7.50 13.46 -18.96
N LEU A 458 8.30 13.04 -19.94
CA LEU A 458 8.57 13.81 -21.16
C LEU A 458 7.28 14.05 -21.96
N GLN A 459 6.40 13.05 -22.05
CA GLN A 459 5.10 13.20 -22.72
C GLN A 459 4.16 14.13 -21.94
N ILE A 460 4.15 14.10 -20.60
CA ILE A 460 3.39 15.06 -19.80
C ILE A 460 3.86 16.49 -20.12
N LEU A 461 5.17 16.69 -20.16
CA LEU A 461 5.75 18.02 -20.40
C LEU A 461 5.45 18.56 -21.79
N SER A 462 5.44 17.73 -22.83
CA SER A 462 5.12 18.18 -24.19
C SER A 462 3.69 18.69 -24.30
N HIS A 463 2.75 18.15 -23.51
CA HIS A 463 1.36 18.62 -23.44
C HIS A 463 1.20 19.88 -22.59
N LEU A 464 1.86 19.95 -21.43
CA LEU A 464 1.70 21.07 -20.51
C LEU A 464 2.47 22.32 -20.95
N ASN A 465 3.60 22.15 -21.67
CA ASN A 465 4.41 23.24 -22.19
C ASN A 465 4.87 22.92 -23.61
N PRO A 466 4.05 23.19 -24.65
CA PRO A 466 4.39 22.90 -26.04
C PRO A 466 5.70 23.58 -26.51
N ALA A 467 6.07 24.70 -25.89
CA ALA A 467 7.30 25.45 -26.17
C ALA A 467 8.55 24.95 -25.42
N ALA A 468 8.41 23.99 -24.49
CA ALA A 468 9.48 23.47 -23.64
C ALA A 468 9.82 21.99 -23.89
N ALA A 469 9.33 21.40 -24.99
CA ALA A 469 9.73 20.06 -25.38
C ALA A 469 11.26 20.00 -25.51
N PRO A 470 11.96 19.11 -24.79
CA PRO A 470 13.41 19.06 -24.84
C PRO A 470 13.87 18.64 -26.25
N PRO A 471 15.02 19.15 -26.73
CA PRO A 471 15.65 18.60 -27.92
C PRO A 471 15.94 17.12 -27.66
N ASN A 472 15.65 16.27 -28.66
CA ASN A 472 15.77 14.81 -28.59
C ASN A 472 16.98 14.34 -27.78
N PRO A 473 16.82 13.37 -26.85
CA PRO A 473 17.95 12.80 -26.15
C PRO A 473 18.88 12.11 -27.16
N THR A 474 20.13 12.56 -27.18
CA THR A 474 21.21 11.88 -27.91
C THR A 474 21.42 10.51 -27.25
N PRO A 475 21.55 9.40 -28.00
CA PRO A 475 21.78 8.10 -27.39
C PRO A 475 23.12 8.12 -26.66
N ALA A 476 23.10 7.82 -25.36
CA ALA A 476 24.32 7.54 -24.61
C ALA A 476 25.01 6.31 -25.22
N ARG A 477 26.29 6.45 -25.54
CA ARG A 477 27.19 5.35 -25.97
C ARG A 477 27.71 4.58 -24.77
#